data_AF-A0A937LBI2-F1
#
_entry.id   AF-A0A937LBI2-F1
#
_cell.length_a   1.000
_cell.length_b   1.000
_cell.length_c   1.000
_cell.angle_alpha   90.00
_cell.angle_beta   90.00
_cell.angle_gamma   90.00
#
_symmetry.space_group_name_H-M   'P 1'
#
loop_
_entity.id
_entity.type
_entity.pdbx_description
1 polymer ?
#
loop_
_entity_poly.entity_id
_entity_poly.type
_entity_poly.pdbx_seq_one_letter_code
_entity_poly.pdbx_strand_id
1 'polypeptide(L)' 'MLWLKRLNFMETAKLEMELMKAFEAGEDLDAKLSAQAQIAAGGDAEETWKLAVWQKMLVRIRKMEDLMKNKPNPNG' A
#
# COMPACT_ATOMS: atom_id res chain seq x y z
N MET A 1 12.01 5.51 17.94
CA MET A 1 13.06 5.63 16.89
C MET A 1 12.48 5.44 15.48
N LEU A 2 11.42 6.18 15.11
CA LEU A 2 10.76 6.00 13.82
C LEU A 2 11.60 6.49 12.63
N TRP A 3 12.45 7.50 12.86
CA TRP A 3 13.31 8.08 11.83
C TRP A 3 14.35 7.08 11.29
N LEU A 4 14.92 6.22 12.14
CA LEU A 4 15.81 5.13 11.73
C LEU A 4 15.08 4.05 10.93
N LYS A 5 13.85 3.66 11.35
CA LYS A 5 13.01 2.71 10.59
C LYS A 5 12.64 3.26 9.20
N ARG A 6 12.37 4.56 9.09
CA ARG A 6 12.08 5.22 7.80
C ARG A 6 13.27 5.26 6.84
N LEU A 7 14.50 5.33 7.35
CA LEU A 7 15.73 5.23 6.55
C LEU A 7 16.02 3.77 6.15
N ASN A 8 15.40 2.81 6.83
CA ASN A 8 15.56 1.39 6.55
C ASN A 8 14.61 0.96 5.42
N PHE A 9 15.16 0.87 4.21
CA PHE A 9 14.44 0.46 3.00
C PHE A 9 13.68 -0.86 3.19
N MET A 10 14.26 -1.79 3.98
CA MET A 10 13.67 -3.09 4.27
C MET A 10 12.32 -3.00 5.00
N GLU A 11 12.17 -2.09 5.97
CA GLU A 11 10.93 -1.99 6.75
C GLU A 11 9.81 -1.35 5.92
N THR A 12 10.15 -0.35 5.10
CA THR A 12 9.19 0.21 4.13
C THR A 12 8.77 -0.86 3.11
N ALA A 13 9.72 -1.65 2.60
CA ALA A 13 9.44 -2.72 1.65
C ALA A 13 8.54 -3.82 2.25
N LYS A 14 8.69 -4.16 3.55
CA LYS A 14 7.77 -5.09 4.23
C LYS A 14 6.33 -4.57 4.20
N LEU A 15 6.13 -3.30 4.53
CA LEU A 15 4.80 -2.68 4.52
C LEU A 15 4.22 -2.59 3.09
N GLU A 16 5.03 -2.26 2.09
CA GLU A 16 4.61 -2.30 0.68
C GLU A 16 4.19 -3.73 0.27
N MET A 17 4.96 -4.75 0.66
CA MET A 17 4.66 -6.15 0.39
C MET A 17 3.39 -6.65 1.10
N GLU A 18 3.08 -6.15 2.29
CA GLU A 18 1.82 -6.48 2.97
C GLU A 18 0.62 -6.05 2.13
N LEU A 19 0.65 -4.84 1.56
CA LEU A 19 -0.45 -4.36 0.72
C LEU A 19 -0.49 -5.11 -0.63
N MET A 20 0.68 -5.42 -1.20
CA MET A 20 0.76 -6.22 -2.43
C MET A 20 0.17 -7.62 -2.25
N LYS A 21 0.44 -8.29 -1.11
CA LYS A 21 -0.16 -9.59 -0.80
C LYS A 21 -1.67 -9.53 -0.63
N ALA A 22 -2.18 -8.48 0.02
CA ALA A 22 -3.62 -8.26 0.14
C ALA A 22 -4.28 -8.09 -1.24
N PHE A 23 -3.61 -7.34 -2.14
CA PHE A 23 -4.05 -7.19 -3.52
C PHE A 23 -4.07 -8.52 -4.27
N GLU A 24 -2.98 -9.30 -4.19
CA GLU A 24 -2.89 -10.63 -4.81
C GLU A 24 -3.93 -11.61 -4.27
N ALA A 25 -4.31 -11.49 -3.00
CA ALA A 25 -5.38 -12.26 -2.38
C ALA A 25 -6.79 -11.79 -2.76
N GLY A 26 -6.93 -10.71 -3.54
CA GLY A 26 -8.22 -10.15 -3.93
C GLY A 26 -8.95 -9.43 -2.79
N GLU A 27 -8.24 -8.98 -1.76
CA GLU A 27 -8.83 -8.21 -0.67
C GLU A 27 -9.27 -6.81 -1.13
N ASP A 28 -10.30 -6.27 -0.49
CA ASP A 28 -10.70 -4.87 -0.65
C ASP A 28 -9.67 -3.95 0.04
N LEU A 29 -8.76 -3.39 -0.77
CA LEU A 29 -7.71 -2.50 -0.29
C LEU A 29 -8.25 -1.20 0.29
N ASP A 30 -9.37 -0.68 -0.23
CA ASP A 30 -9.97 0.55 0.27
C ASP A 30 -10.54 0.36 1.67
N ALA A 31 -11.26 -0.76 1.89
CA ALA A 31 -11.73 -1.14 3.22
C ALA A 31 -10.55 -1.35 4.19
N LYS A 32 -9.48 -2.02 3.73
CA LYS A 32 -8.28 -2.27 4.53
C LYS A 32 -7.58 -0.97 4.94
N LEU A 33 -7.41 -0.01 4.02
CA LEU A 33 -6.82 1.29 4.32
C LEU A 33 -7.71 2.13 5.23
N SER A 34 -9.04 2.06 5.07
CA SER A 34 -9.98 2.74 5.96
C SER A 34 -9.87 2.23 7.40
N ALA A 35 -9.82 0.90 7.59
CA ALA A 35 -9.58 0.29 8.90
C ALA A 35 -8.23 0.71 9.50
N GLN A 36 -7.17 0.70 8.68
CA GLN A 36 -5.84 1.16 9.11
C GLN A 36 -5.82 2.65 9.48
N ALA A 37 -6.64 3.48 8.83
CA ALA A 37 -6.79 4.89 9.19
C ALA A 37 -7.46 5.09 10.54
N GLN A 38 -8.45 4.26 10.89
CA GLN A 38 -9.05 4.29 12.23
C GLN A 38 -8.05 3.89 13.31
N ILE A 39 -7.19 2.89 13.05
CA ILE A 39 -6.13 2.49 13.97
C ILE A 39 -5.10 3.62 14.14
N ALA A 40 -4.66 4.21 13.03
CA ALA A 40 -3.70 5.33 13.05
C ALA A 40 -4.23 6.57 13.77
N ALA A 41 -5.55 6.80 13.75
CA ALA A 41 -6.18 7.90 14.49
C ALA A 41 -5.99 7.78 16.02
N GLY A 42 -5.64 6.60 16.54
CA GLY A 42 -5.23 6.39 17.92
C GLY A 42 -3.91 7.05 18.32
N GLY A 43 -3.17 7.64 17.36
CA GLY A 43 -1.96 8.41 17.63
C GLY A 43 -0.65 7.60 17.64
N ASP A 44 -0.71 6.30 17.32
CA ASP A 44 0.49 5.48 17.17
C ASP A 44 1.27 5.90 15.91
N ALA A 45 2.54 6.23 16.11
CA ALA A 45 3.43 6.70 15.07
C ALA A 45 3.79 5.61 14.04
N GLU A 46 3.84 4.34 14.45
CA GLU A 46 4.06 3.19 13.56
C GLU A 46 2.82 2.94 12.70
N GLU A 47 1.62 3.01 13.28
CA GLU A 47 0.36 2.82 12.54
C GLU A 47 0.12 3.96 11.54
N THR A 48 0.44 5.20 11.94
CA THR A 48 0.42 6.36 11.04
C THR A 48 1.41 6.21 9.88
N TRP A 49 2.59 5.68 10.17
CA TRP A 49 3.60 5.44 9.14
C TRP A 49 3.19 4.32 8.18
N LYS A 50 2.67 3.22 8.70
CA LYS A 50 2.10 2.11 7.93
C LYS A 50 1.02 2.59 6.97
N LEU A 51 0.07 3.38 7.47
CA LEU A 51 -0.97 3.99 6.65
C LEU A 51 -0.38 4.82 5.50
N ALA A 52 0.62 5.65 5.79
CA ALA A 52 1.25 6.49 4.76
C ALA A 52 1.99 5.67 3.68
N VAL A 53 2.62 4.55 4.05
CA VAL A 53 3.25 3.63 3.08
C VAL A 53 2.18 2.94 2.24
N TRP A 54 1.13 2.42 2.87
CA TRP A 54 0.04 1.75 2.18
C TRP A 54 -0.71 2.68 1.21
N GLN A 55 -0.97 3.93 1.59
CA GLN A 55 -1.57 4.93 0.70
C GLN A 55 -0.73 5.14 -0.56
N LYS A 56 0.60 5.22 -0.44
CA LYS A 56 1.50 5.34 -1.59
C LYS A 56 1.49 4.09 -2.46
N MET A 57 1.49 2.91 -1.84
CA MET A 57 1.48 1.64 -2.56
C MET A 57 0.15 1.41 -3.29
N LEU A 58 -1.00 1.80 -2.71
CA LEU A 58 -2.31 1.73 -3.36
C LEU A 58 -2.34 2.53 -4.67
N VAL A 59 -1.74 3.72 -4.71
CA VAL A 59 -1.62 4.51 -5.95
C VAL A 59 -0.84 3.75 -7.02
N ARG A 60 0.22 3.02 -6.64
CA ARG A 60 1.00 2.20 -7.58
C ARG A 60 0.20 1.00 -8.08
N ILE A 61 -0.51 0.30 -7.19
CA ILE A 61 -1.39 -0.83 -7.55
C ILE A 61 -2.43 -0.40 -8.57
N ARG A 62 -3.16 0.70 -8.30
CA ARG A 62 -4.17 1.22 -9.22
C ARG A 62 -3.62 1.59 -10.59
N LYS A 63 -2.41 2.16 -10.65
CA LYS A 63 -1.72 2.43 -11.92
C LYS A 63 -1.40 1.14 -12.66
N MET A 64 -0.96 0.09 -11.97
CA MET A 64 -0.71 -1.21 -12.60
C MET A 64 -2.02 -1.83 -13.13
N GLU A 65 -3.10 -1.77 -12.37
CA GLU A 65 -4.42 -2.25 -12.82
C GLU A 65 -4.91 -1.50 -14.06
N ASP A 66 -4.78 -0.18 -14.09
CA ASP A 66 -5.17 0.65 -15.23
C ASP A 66 -4.32 0.31 -16.48
N LEU A 67 -3.01 0.16 -16.33
CA LEU A 67 -2.14 -0.28 -17.42
C LEU A 67 -2.49 -1.68 -17.93
N MET A 68 -2.91 -2.60 -17.07
CA MET A 68 -3.35 -3.93 -17.48
C MET A 68 -4.68 -3.90 -18.24
N LYS A 69 -5.62 -3.05 -17.81
CA LYS A 69 -6.90 -2.83 -18.50
C LYS A 69 -6.73 -2.16 -19.85
N ASN A 70 -5.80 -1.20 -19.95
CA ASN A 70 -5.53 -0.40 -21.14
C ASN A 70 -4.41 -0.97 -22.02
N LYS A 71 -4.04 -2.26 -21.90
CA LYS A 71 -3.08 -2.86 -22.83
C LYS A 71 -3.63 -2.70 -24.26
N PRO A 72 -2.91 -1.98 -25.16
CA PRO A 72 -3.24 -2.05 -26.57
C PRO A 72 -3.06 -3.51 -26.97
N ASN A 73 -4.10 -4.12 -27.53
CA ASN A 73 -3.98 -5.43 -28.14
C ASN A 73 -2.86 -5.30 -29.20
N PRO A 74 -1.72 -6.01 -29.06
CA PRO A 74 -0.64 -5.91 -30.03
C PRO A 74 -1.02 -6.47 -31.41
N ASN A 75 -2.23 -7.06 -31.52
CA ASN A 75 -2.82 -7.55 -32.77
C ASN A 75 -4.10 -6.79 -33.18
N GLY A 76 -4.31 -5.55 -32.69
CA GLY A 76 -5.41 -4.68 -33.12
C GLY A 76 -5.19 -4.06 -34.50
#